data_AF-A0A1D6J7X3-F1
#
_entry.id   AF-A0A1D6J7X3-F1
#
_cell.length_a   1.000
_cell.length_b   1.000
_cell.length_c   1.000
_cell.angle_alpha   90.00
_cell.angle_beta   90.00
_cell.angle_gamma   90.00
#
_symmetry.space_group_name_H-M   'P 1'
#
loop_
_entity.id
_entity.type
_entity.pdbx_description
1 polymer ?
#
loop_
_entity_poly.entity_id
_entity_poly.type
_entity_poly.pdbx_seq_one_letter_code
_entity_poly.pdbx_strand_id
1 'polypeptide(L)'
;MAKALLGGLSAILVVAVVVGVVATVTRSGKKAGDNFTVPGEASLATSGKSVKSLCAPTLYKESCEKTLSQATNGTENPKEFSRLVIMESTIADFVKPEGYMPWNGDFALKTLYYAEYNNRGPGAGTSKRVNWPGFHVIGRKEAEPFTAGPFIDGAMWLKYTGAPHILGFKF
;
A
#
# COMPACT_ATOMS: atom_id res chain seq x y z
N MET A 1 45.99 25.03 75.49
CA MET A 1 45.00 23.97 75.19
C MET A 1 44.06 24.48 74.12
N ALA A 2 44.19 23.99 72.88
CA ALA A 2 43.14 23.90 71.85
C ALA A 2 43.80 23.71 70.46
N LYS A 3 43.58 22.54 69.84
CA LYS A 3 43.66 22.37 68.38
C LYS A 3 42.42 21.58 67.96
N ALA A 4 41.56 22.24 67.19
CA ALA A 4 40.33 21.69 66.67
C ALA A 4 40.53 21.17 65.23
N LEU A 5 40.12 19.91 65.05
CA LEU A 5 39.51 19.23 63.90
C LEU A 5 39.61 19.92 62.51
N LEU A 6 40.49 19.37 61.67
CA LEU A 6 40.50 19.49 60.21
C LEU A 6 40.49 18.05 59.64
N GLY A 7 39.34 17.55 59.20
CA GLY A 7 39.28 16.19 58.64
C GLY A 7 37.95 15.71 58.04
N GLY A 8 36.97 16.59 57.81
CA GLY A 8 35.63 16.17 57.36
C GLY A 8 35.28 16.45 55.89
N LEU A 9 35.99 17.34 55.20
CA LEU A 9 35.59 17.81 53.85
C LEU A 9 36.08 16.90 52.71
N SER A 10 37.19 16.19 52.89
CA SER A 10 37.80 15.38 51.83
C SER A 10 37.01 14.09 51.54
N ALA A 11 36.46 13.45 52.57
CA ALA A 11 35.67 12.22 52.40
C ALA A 11 34.33 12.49 51.68
N ILE A 12 33.70 13.64 51.94
CA ILE A 12 32.41 14.01 51.33
C ILE A 12 32.58 14.26 49.82
N LEU A 13 33.66 14.92 49.40
CA LEU A 13 33.95 15.16 47.99
C LEU A 13 34.22 13.85 47.22
N VAL A 14 34.93 12.90 47.83
CA VAL A 14 35.21 11.60 47.19
C VAL A 14 33.92 10.79 46.98
N VAL A 15 33.02 10.77 47.99
CA VAL A 15 31.73 10.06 47.86
C VAL A 15 30.86 10.70 46.78
N ALA A 16 30.82 12.03 46.67
CA ALA A 16 30.04 12.73 45.64
C ALA A 16 30.55 12.44 44.21
N VAL A 17 31.87 12.38 44.00
CA VAL A 17 32.46 12.05 42.70
C VAL A 17 32.19 10.60 42.31
N VAL A 18 32.30 9.65 43.24
CA VAL A 18 32.02 8.23 42.96
C VAL A 18 30.56 8.01 42.59
N VAL A 19 29.61 8.62 43.31
CA VAL A 19 28.18 8.55 42.97
C VAL A 19 27.90 9.22 41.63
N GLY A 20 28.52 10.37 41.34
CA GLY A 20 28.40 11.05 40.05
C GLY A 20 28.92 10.23 38.87
N VAL A 21 30.07 9.56 39.02
CA VAL A 21 30.66 8.69 37.99
C VAL A 21 29.80 7.44 37.78
N VAL A 22 29.30 6.80 38.84
CA VAL A 22 28.42 5.62 38.70
C VAL A 22 27.09 6.00 38.03
N ALA A 23 26.50 7.15 38.35
CA ALA A 23 25.26 7.63 37.74
C ALA A 23 25.43 8.05 36.26
N THR A 24 26.61 8.53 35.88
CA THR A 24 26.92 8.90 34.48
C THR A 24 27.27 7.68 33.63
N VAL A 25 28.02 6.70 34.17
CA VAL A 25 28.36 5.46 33.45
C VAL A 25 27.14 4.56 33.25
N THR A 26 26.21 4.51 34.20
CA THR A 26 24.94 3.76 34.05
C THR A 26 23.92 4.44 33.14
N ARG A 27 24.17 5.67 32.66
CA ARG A 27 23.32 6.37 31.68
C ARG A 27 23.80 6.31 30.24
N SER A 28 24.82 5.51 29.92
CA SER A 28 25.26 5.30 28.53
C SER A 28 24.65 4.01 27.96
N GLY A 29 23.39 4.10 27.56
CA GLY A 29 22.64 3.00 26.96
C GLY A 29 21.29 3.42 26.38
N LYS A 30 21.15 4.68 25.95
CA LYS A 30 19.97 5.16 25.23
C LYS A 30 20.35 5.24 23.76
N LYS A 31 19.94 4.25 22.96
CA LYS A 31 19.91 4.41 21.50
C LYS A 31 19.04 5.63 21.21
N ALA A 32 19.63 6.65 20.58
CA ALA A 32 18.91 7.67 19.88
C ALA A 32 18.14 6.97 18.74
N GLY A 33 16.85 6.73 18.98
CA GLY A 33 15.86 6.66 17.92
C GLY A 33 15.16 8.01 17.91
N ASP A 34 15.16 8.67 16.77
CA ASP A 34 14.57 9.99 16.57
C ASP A 34 13.05 9.90 16.70
N ASN A 35 12.53 9.96 17.92
CA ASN A 35 11.10 10.13 18.16
C ASN A 35 10.78 11.62 18.26
N PHE A 36 10.53 12.22 17.10
CA PHE A 36 9.80 13.48 17.00
C PHE A 36 8.36 13.25 17.46
N THR A 37 8.06 13.62 18.70
CA THR A 37 6.68 13.70 19.22
C THR A 37 6.16 15.13 19.09
N VAL A 38 5.19 15.33 18.21
CA VAL A 38 4.36 16.55 18.18
C VAL A 38 3.32 16.44 19.28
N PRO A 39 3.21 17.39 20.21
CA PRO A 39 2.11 17.43 21.17
C PRO A 39 0.83 17.84 20.43
N GLY A 40 -0.10 16.89 20.24
CA GLY A 40 -1.41 17.16 19.61
C GLY A 40 -1.90 16.12 18.59
N GLU A 41 -1.19 15.02 18.35
CA GLU A 41 -1.70 13.96 17.47
C GLU A 41 -2.47 12.91 18.28
N ALA A 42 -3.80 12.99 18.21
CA ALA A 42 -4.64 11.83 18.44
C ALA A 42 -4.22 10.72 17.45
N SER A 43 -3.99 9.51 17.97
CA SER A 43 -3.71 8.25 17.27
C SER A 43 -4.09 8.25 15.78
N LEU A 44 -3.12 8.56 14.91
CA LEU A 44 -3.33 8.66 13.47
C LEU A 44 -3.30 7.26 12.83
N ALA A 45 -4.43 6.83 12.27
CA ALA A 45 -4.62 5.55 11.60
C ALA A 45 -3.54 5.24 10.56
N THR A 46 -2.95 4.05 10.65
CA THR A 46 -1.91 3.49 9.75
C THR A 46 -2.37 3.40 8.29
N SER A 47 -3.68 3.46 8.02
CA SER A 47 -4.30 3.38 6.68
C SER A 47 -3.83 4.44 5.69
N GLY A 48 -3.34 5.59 6.16
CA GLY A 48 -2.90 6.68 5.28
C GLY A 48 -1.56 6.45 4.57
N LYS A 49 -0.64 5.64 5.13
CA LYS A 49 0.74 5.56 4.62
C LYS A 49 0.84 4.80 3.29
N SER A 50 0.13 3.68 3.16
CA SER A 50 0.14 2.86 1.94
C SER A 50 -0.55 3.56 0.76
N VAL A 51 -1.71 4.18 1.01
CA VAL A 51 -2.45 4.97 0.01
C VAL A 51 -1.60 6.15 -0.47
N LYS A 52 -1.02 6.93 0.45
CA LYS A 52 -0.13 8.04 0.11
C LYS A 52 1.08 7.60 -0.71
N SER A 53 1.70 6.46 -0.35
CA SER A 53 2.83 5.93 -1.10
C SER A 53 2.46 5.53 -2.53
N LEU A 54 1.26 4.96 -2.74
CA LEU A 54 0.78 4.60 -4.09
C LEU A 54 0.39 5.83 -4.92
N CYS A 55 -0.14 6.85 -4.26
CA CYS A 55 -0.57 8.09 -4.91
C CYS A 55 0.57 9.11 -5.11
N ALA A 56 1.72 8.94 -4.45
CA ALA A 56 2.87 9.83 -4.52
C ALA A 56 3.35 10.18 -5.95
N PRO A 57 3.45 9.23 -6.90
CA PRO A 57 3.89 9.54 -8.27
C PRO A 57 2.79 10.12 -9.17
N THR A 58 1.55 10.22 -8.68
CA THR A 58 0.42 10.71 -9.50
C THR A 58 0.38 12.24 -9.54
N LEU A 59 -0.10 12.79 -10.66
CA LEU A 59 -0.32 14.24 -10.80
C LEU A 59 -1.49 14.75 -9.93
N TYR A 60 -2.49 13.89 -9.69
CA TYR A 60 -3.72 14.22 -8.94
C TYR A 60 -3.77 13.50 -7.59
N LYS A 61 -2.82 13.82 -6.71
CA LYS A 61 -2.61 13.12 -5.42
C LYS A 61 -3.87 13.03 -4.57
N GLU A 62 -4.54 14.17 -4.32
CA GLU A 62 -5.75 14.21 -3.47
C GLU A 62 -6.89 13.37 -4.04
N SER A 63 -7.10 13.43 -5.36
CA SER A 63 -8.11 12.62 -6.02
C SER A 63 -7.75 11.13 -5.93
N CYS A 64 -6.48 10.77 -6.13
CA CYS A 64 -6.01 9.40 -5.95
C CYS A 64 -6.25 8.92 -4.52
N GLU A 65 -5.85 9.69 -3.50
CA GLU A 65 -5.99 9.30 -2.10
C GLU A 65 -7.46 9.14 -1.70
N LYS A 66 -8.33 10.06 -2.12
CA LYS A 66 -9.76 10.01 -1.84
C LYS A 66 -10.41 8.79 -2.48
N THR A 67 -10.20 8.59 -3.79
CA THR A 67 -10.80 7.49 -4.53
C THR A 67 -10.27 6.14 -4.04
N LEU A 68 -8.96 6.04 -3.80
CA LEU A 68 -8.35 4.79 -3.37
C LEU A 68 -8.79 4.41 -1.94
N SER A 69 -8.88 5.37 -1.02
CA SER A 69 -9.36 5.11 0.34
C SER A 69 -10.83 4.66 0.36
N GLN A 70 -11.66 5.16 -0.54
CA GLN A 70 -13.03 4.70 -0.73
C GLN A 70 -13.08 3.29 -1.32
N ALA A 71 -12.27 3.01 -2.34
CA ALA A 71 -12.22 1.72 -3.01
C ALA A 71 -11.76 0.57 -2.10
N THR A 72 -10.97 0.89 -1.06
CA THR A 72 -10.44 -0.11 -0.13
C THR A 72 -11.27 -0.25 1.14
N ASN A 73 -12.45 0.39 1.23
CA ASN A 73 -13.28 0.43 2.45
C ASN A 73 -12.49 0.85 3.70
N GLY A 74 -11.49 1.72 3.54
CA GLY A 74 -10.62 2.16 4.63
C GLY A 74 -9.57 1.14 5.10
N THR A 75 -9.39 0.01 4.39
CA THR A 75 -8.33 -0.98 4.70
C THR A 75 -6.93 -0.43 4.45
N GLU A 76 -5.96 -0.99 5.17
CA GLU A 76 -4.61 -0.46 5.30
C GLU A 76 -3.69 -0.72 4.10
N ASN A 77 -4.05 -1.68 3.23
CA ASN A 77 -3.24 -2.05 2.07
C ASN A 77 -4.09 -2.13 0.78
N PRO A 78 -4.05 -1.10 -0.08
CA PRO A 78 -4.82 -1.10 -1.31
C PRO A 78 -4.48 -2.23 -2.29
N LYS A 79 -3.31 -2.86 -2.14
CA LYS A 79 -2.92 -4.02 -2.96
C LYS A 79 -3.78 -5.26 -2.69
N GLU A 80 -4.47 -5.31 -1.54
CA GLU A 80 -5.41 -6.38 -1.19
C GLU A 80 -6.64 -6.38 -2.10
N PHE A 81 -7.02 -5.23 -2.66
CA PHE A 81 -8.17 -5.06 -3.56
C PHE A 81 -7.72 -4.86 -5.01
N SER A 82 -6.64 -5.55 -5.41
CA SER A 82 -6.12 -5.49 -6.78
C SER A 82 -7.20 -5.83 -7.79
N ARG A 83 -7.32 -5.04 -8.86
CA ARG A 83 -8.36 -5.22 -9.89
C ARG A 83 -7.75 -5.15 -11.27
N LEU A 84 -8.02 -6.16 -12.09
CA LEU A 84 -7.49 -6.32 -13.44
C LEU A 84 -8.56 -6.96 -14.32
N VAL A 85 -8.78 -6.42 -15.51
CA VAL A 85 -9.68 -7.00 -16.50
C VAL A 85 -8.94 -7.10 -17.83
N ILE A 86 -8.84 -8.30 -18.38
CA ILE A 86 -8.31 -8.54 -19.72
C ILE A 86 -9.48 -8.92 -20.60
N MET A 87 -9.83 -8.06 -21.54
CA MET A 87 -11.01 -8.26 -22.38
C MET A 87 -10.79 -7.95 -23.85
N GLU A 88 -11.52 -8.66 -24.72
CA GLU A 88 -11.51 -8.51 -26.17
C GLU A 88 -10.10 -8.53 -26.81
N SER A 89 -9.19 -9.27 -26.18
CA SER A 89 -7.77 -9.29 -26.53
C SER A 89 -7.36 -10.61 -27.18
N THR A 90 -6.33 -10.58 -28.03
CA THR A 90 -5.68 -11.79 -28.53
C THR A 90 -4.49 -12.14 -27.64
N ILE A 91 -4.53 -13.31 -27.00
CA ILE A 91 -3.51 -13.80 -26.08
C ILE A 91 -2.75 -14.94 -26.75
N ALA A 92 -1.45 -14.75 -26.93
CA ALA A 92 -0.55 -15.76 -27.48
C ALA A 92 -0.19 -16.84 -26.42
N ASP A 93 0.41 -17.93 -26.88
CA ASP A 93 0.68 -19.16 -26.11
C ASP A 93 1.82 -19.05 -25.09
N PHE A 94 2.53 -17.92 -25.04
CA PHE A 94 3.52 -17.66 -24.00
C PHE A 94 2.90 -17.51 -22.60
N VAL A 95 1.61 -17.19 -22.53
CA VAL A 95 0.88 -17.12 -21.26
C VAL A 95 0.61 -18.54 -20.78
N LYS A 96 1.13 -18.88 -19.60
CA LYS A 96 0.90 -20.19 -19.01
C LYS A 96 -0.60 -20.45 -18.79
N PRO A 97 -1.06 -21.71 -18.87
CA PRO A 97 -2.49 -22.03 -18.70
C PRO A 97 -3.09 -21.54 -17.38
N GLU A 98 -2.30 -21.48 -16.30
CA GLU A 98 -2.72 -20.95 -14.99
C GLU A 98 -3.05 -19.45 -15.04
N GLY A 99 -2.45 -18.69 -15.97
CA GLY A 99 -2.69 -17.27 -16.25
C GLY A 99 -2.05 -16.31 -15.23
N TYR A 100 -2.26 -16.57 -13.94
CA TYR A 100 -1.86 -15.67 -12.85
C TYR A 100 -0.99 -16.40 -11.82
N MET A 101 -0.21 -15.63 -11.06
CA MET A 101 0.64 -16.16 -9.98
C MET A 101 0.44 -15.38 -8.68
N PRO A 102 0.49 -16.03 -7.50
CA PRO A 102 0.34 -15.33 -6.24
C PRO A 102 1.47 -14.31 -6.04
N TRP A 103 1.16 -13.19 -5.42
CA TRP A 103 2.18 -12.24 -5.00
C TRP A 103 2.99 -12.77 -3.81
N ASN A 104 2.29 -13.24 -2.77
CA ASN A 104 2.89 -13.81 -1.56
C ASN A 104 1.87 -14.72 -0.86
N GLY A 105 2.06 -16.04 -0.94
CA GLY A 105 1.14 -17.01 -0.32
C GLY A 105 -0.30 -16.82 -0.81
N ASP A 106 -1.25 -16.71 0.13
CA ASP A 106 -2.67 -16.49 -0.13
C ASP A 106 -3.10 -15.00 -0.09
N PHE A 107 -2.14 -14.08 -0.01
CA PHE A 107 -2.42 -12.63 0.04
C PHE A 107 -3.29 -12.19 -1.15
N ALA A 108 -4.36 -11.45 -0.84
CA ALA A 108 -5.33 -10.88 -1.77
C ALA A 108 -6.14 -11.87 -2.62
N LEU A 109 -5.85 -13.18 -2.62
CA LEU A 109 -6.47 -14.12 -3.56
C LEU A 109 -8.00 -14.22 -3.43
N LYS A 110 -8.54 -13.83 -2.26
CA LYS A 110 -9.98 -13.80 -1.96
C LYS A 110 -10.64 -12.45 -2.26
N THR A 111 -9.87 -11.38 -2.28
CA THR A 111 -10.35 -9.98 -2.30
C THR A 111 -10.03 -9.24 -3.60
N LEU A 112 -9.04 -9.73 -4.36
CA LEU A 112 -8.76 -9.25 -5.70
C LEU A 112 -9.94 -9.51 -6.65
N TYR A 113 -10.01 -8.73 -7.73
CA TYR A 113 -10.96 -8.94 -8.82
C TYR A 113 -10.19 -9.03 -10.14
N TYR A 114 -9.87 -10.25 -10.55
CA TYR A 114 -9.23 -10.53 -11.84
C TYR A 114 -10.25 -11.15 -12.76
N ALA A 115 -10.48 -10.54 -13.93
CA ALA A 115 -11.50 -11.00 -14.85
C ALA A 115 -11.00 -11.13 -16.29
N GLU A 116 -11.53 -12.14 -16.98
CA GLU A 116 -11.32 -12.34 -18.42
C GLU A 116 -12.67 -12.34 -19.17
N TYR A 117 -12.74 -11.59 -20.28
CA TYR A 117 -13.93 -11.51 -21.14
C TYR A 117 -13.59 -11.56 -22.62
N ASN A 118 -14.18 -12.51 -23.36
CA ASN A 118 -14.13 -12.58 -24.82
C ASN A 118 -12.70 -12.50 -25.42
N ASN A 119 -11.71 -13.05 -24.70
CA ASN A 119 -10.33 -13.16 -25.19
C ASN A 119 -10.22 -14.28 -26.23
N ARG A 120 -9.26 -14.15 -27.16
CA ARG A 120 -9.03 -15.08 -28.27
C ARG A 120 -7.57 -15.47 -28.37
N GLY A 121 -7.26 -16.46 -29.19
CA GLY A 121 -5.89 -16.93 -29.42
C GLY A 121 -5.49 -18.08 -28.50
N PRO A 122 -4.30 -18.66 -28.73
CA PRO A 122 -3.90 -19.93 -28.11
C PRO A 122 -3.68 -19.85 -26.59
N GLY A 123 -3.40 -18.66 -26.03
CA GLY A 123 -3.26 -18.45 -24.58
C GLY A 123 -4.55 -18.03 -23.87
N ALA A 124 -5.65 -17.84 -24.59
CA ALA A 124 -6.91 -17.33 -24.03
C ALA A 124 -7.79 -18.40 -23.36
N GLY A 125 -7.41 -19.68 -23.44
CA GLY A 125 -8.18 -20.76 -22.82
C GLY A 125 -8.23 -20.62 -21.30
N THR A 126 -9.43 -20.58 -20.71
CA THR A 126 -9.61 -20.34 -19.28
C THR A 126 -9.78 -21.60 -18.44
N SER A 127 -9.89 -22.78 -19.05
CA SER A 127 -10.20 -24.06 -18.36
C SER A 127 -9.14 -24.53 -17.37
N LYS A 128 -7.94 -23.96 -17.40
CA LYS A 128 -6.81 -24.29 -16.51
C LYS A 128 -6.35 -23.09 -15.67
N ARG A 129 -7.13 -22.01 -15.65
CA ARG A 129 -6.80 -20.84 -14.84
C ARG A 129 -6.83 -21.20 -13.36
N VAL A 130 -6.17 -20.36 -12.57
CA VAL A 130 -6.21 -20.44 -11.11
C VAL A 130 -7.64 -20.50 -10.57
N ASN A 131 -7.85 -21.27 -9.49
CA ASN A 131 -9.16 -21.40 -8.81
C ASN A 131 -9.31 -20.39 -7.66
N TRP A 132 -8.74 -19.19 -7.80
CA TRP A 132 -8.84 -18.17 -6.75
C TRP A 132 -10.27 -17.63 -6.66
N PRO A 133 -10.81 -17.38 -5.45
CA PRO A 133 -12.14 -16.79 -5.32
C PRO A 133 -12.30 -15.44 -6.03
N GLY A 134 -11.22 -14.66 -6.13
CA GLY A 134 -11.19 -13.39 -6.85
C GLY A 134 -10.97 -13.47 -8.37
N PHE A 135 -10.82 -14.68 -8.94
CA PHE A 135 -10.71 -14.86 -10.39
C PHE A 135 -12.08 -15.17 -11.01
N HIS A 136 -12.38 -14.51 -12.13
CA HIS A 136 -13.66 -14.59 -12.79
C HIS A 136 -13.53 -14.71 -14.31
N VAL A 137 -14.27 -15.64 -14.90
CA VAL A 137 -14.59 -15.59 -16.34
C VAL A 137 -15.97 -14.97 -16.44
N ILE A 138 -16.03 -13.75 -16.96
CA ILE A 138 -17.22 -12.89 -16.82
C ILE A 138 -18.03 -12.83 -18.12
N GLY A 139 -19.31 -12.45 -18.00
CA GLY A 139 -20.20 -12.19 -19.12
C GLY A 139 -20.18 -10.72 -19.58
N ARG A 140 -20.83 -10.42 -20.72
CA ARG A 140 -20.88 -9.07 -21.31
C ARG A 140 -21.38 -8.00 -20.34
N LYS A 141 -22.44 -8.30 -19.58
CA LYS A 141 -23.03 -7.37 -18.61
C LYS A 141 -22.07 -7.00 -17.47
N GLU A 142 -21.25 -7.96 -17.03
CA GLU A 142 -20.23 -7.75 -16.00
C GLU A 142 -19.00 -7.03 -16.56
N ALA A 143 -18.72 -7.21 -17.85
CA ALA A 143 -17.61 -6.55 -18.53
C ALA A 143 -17.93 -5.07 -18.90
N GLU A 144 -19.19 -4.72 -19.08
CA GLU A 144 -19.63 -3.40 -19.57
C GLU A 144 -19.09 -2.22 -18.72
N PRO A 145 -19.12 -2.28 -17.38
CA PRO A 145 -18.57 -1.22 -16.52
C PRO A 145 -17.07 -0.96 -16.71
N PHE A 146 -16.33 -1.88 -17.35
CA PHE A 146 -14.90 -1.76 -17.64
C PHE A 146 -14.61 -1.19 -19.04
N THR A 147 -15.63 -0.88 -19.83
CA THR A 147 -15.46 -0.18 -21.12
C THR A 147 -15.16 1.31 -20.89
N ALA A 148 -14.58 1.98 -21.89
CA ALA A 148 -14.10 3.35 -21.74
C ALA A 148 -15.20 4.38 -21.41
N GLY A 149 -16.44 4.13 -21.84
CA GLY A 149 -17.60 4.96 -21.55
C GLY A 149 -17.85 5.07 -20.05
N PRO A 150 -18.24 3.99 -19.36
CA PRO A 150 -18.51 4.00 -17.92
C PRO A 150 -17.26 4.05 -17.04
N PHE A 151 -16.13 3.44 -17.44
CA PHE A 151 -14.99 3.29 -16.52
C PHE A 151 -14.20 4.58 -16.31
N ILE A 152 -14.07 5.41 -17.36
CA ILE A 152 -13.27 6.64 -17.35
C ILE A 152 -14.07 7.85 -17.85
N ASP A 153 -15.40 7.75 -17.82
CA ASP A 153 -16.32 8.77 -18.35
C ASP A 153 -15.93 9.20 -19.77
N GLY A 154 -15.52 8.25 -20.62
CA GLY A 154 -14.83 8.55 -21.88
C GLY A 154 -15.64 9.45 -22.82
N ALA A 155 -16.98 9.37 -22.78
CA ALA A 155 -17.87 10.22 -23.57
C ALA A 155 -17.72 11.73 -23.26
N MET A 156 -17.26 12.06 -22.06
CA MET A 156 -17.10 13.43 -21.59
C MET A 156 -15.89 14.13 -22.21
N TRP A 157 -14.82 13.40 -22.53
CA TRP A 157 -13.53 14.02 -22.86
C TRP A 157 -12.84 13.45 -24.10
N LEU A 158 -13.00 12.16 -24.43
CA LEU A 158 -12.24 11.52 -25.52
C LEU A 158 -12.49 12.17 -26.88
N LYS A 159 -13.73 12.62 -27.15
CA LYS A 159 -14.09 13.28 -28.41
C LYS A 159 -13.30 14.57 -28.69
N TYR A 160 -12.79 15.24 -27.65
CA TYR A 160 -12.02 16.48 -27.79
C TYR A 160 -10.53 16.23 -28.03
N THR A 161 -10.07 14.98 -27.88
CA THR A 161 -8.65 14.63 -28.08
C THR A 161 -8.28 14.46 -29.55
N GLY A 162 -9.26 14.24 -30.43
CA GLY A 162 -9.05 13.85 -31.83
C GLY A 162 -8.56 12.40 -32.01
N ALA A 163 -8.31 11.66 -30.93
CA ALA A 163 -7.85 10.28 -31.01
C ALA A 163 -9.02 9.32 -31.36
N PRO A 164 -8.81 8.32 -32.23
CA PRO A 164 -9.76 7.25 -32.45
C PRO A 164 -10.04 6.49 -31.15
N HIS A 165 -11.31 6.26 -30.82
CA HIS A 165 -11.71 5.60 -29.58
C HIS A 165 -13.01 4.81 -29.75
N ILE A 166 -13.22 3.83 -28.85
CA ILE A 166 -14.45 3.05 -28.72
C ILE A 166 -14.91 3.19 -27.27
N LEU A 167 -16.16 3.58 -27.06
CA LEU A 167 -16.71 3.80 -25.72
C LEU A 167 -17.23 2.52 -25.06
N GLY A 168 -17.66 1.54 -25.85
CA GLY A 168 -18.21 0.26 -25.38
C GLY A 168 -17.33 -0.92 -25.79
N PHE A 169 -17.99 -2.02 -26.16
CA PHE A 169 -17.34 -3.18 -26.75
C PHE A 169 -17.05 -2.97 -28.23
N LYS A 170 -15.98 -3.62 -28.70
CA LYS A 170 -15.64 -3.68 -30.11
C LYS A 170 -16.33 -4.86 -30.82
N PHE A 171 -16.55 -5.98 -30.11
CA PHE A 171 -17.07 -7.21 -30.70
C PHE A 171 -18.40 -7.69 -30.09
#